data_AF-A0AAV4GS28-F1
#
_entry.id   AF-A0AAV4GS28-F1
#
_cell.length_a   1.000
_cell.length_b   1.000
_cell.length_c   1.000
_cell.angle_alpha   90.00
_cell.angle_beta   90.00
_cell.angle_gamma   90.00
#
_symmetry.space_group_name_H-M   'P 1'
#
loop_
_entity.id
_entity.type
_entity.pdbx_description
1 polymer ?
#
loop_
_entity_poly.entity_id
_entity_poly.type
_entity_poly.pdbx_seq_one_letter_code
_entity_poly.pdbx_strand_id
1 'polypeptide(L)'
;MGMRCCRRLLGISYKEHITNEEVRRRLENAIEPHLDVLTIVRHRKLKWYGHTTRSSGLAKTIMQGTVNGGRRRGRQRKCWEDNIREWTGLELRNTLRIAENREE
;
A
#
# COMPACT_ATOMS: atom_id res chain seq x y z
N MET A 1 -19.22 4.77 4.23
CA MET A 1 -18.95 5.82 5.24
C MET A 1 -20.26 6.58 5.50
N GLY A 2 -20.61 6.92 6.75
CA GLY A 2 -21.90 7.58 7.05
C GLY A 2 -21.90 9.09 6.78
N MET A 3 -23.06 9.67 6.43
CA MET A 3 -23.22 11.09 6.05
C MET A 3 -22.71 12.08 7.11
N ARG A 4 -22.84 11.71 8.39
CA ARG A 4 -22.36 12.51 9.53
C ARG A 4 -20.82 12.61 9.55
N CYS A 5 -20.13 11.53 9.17
CA CYS A 5 -18.68 11.50 9.01
C CYS A 5 -18.24 12.33 7.80
N CYS A 6 -18.93 12.21 6.66
CA CYS A 6 -18.61 12.96 5.44
C CYS A 6 -18.72 14.48 5.66
N ARG A 7 -19.78 14.94 6.32
CA ARG A 7 -19.95 16.37 6.67
C ARG A 7 -18.83 16.86 7.58
N ARG A 8 -18.43 16.07 8.59
CA ARG A 8 -17.33 16.42 9.50
C ARG A 8 -15.98 16.47 8.77
N LEU A 9 -15.72 15.52 7.87
CA LEU A 9 -14.50 15.49 7.04
C LEU A 9 -14.38 16.74 6.15
N LEU A 10 -15.49 17.20 5.59
CA LEU A 10 -15.55 18.39 4.73
C LEU A 10 -15.72 19.70 5.49
N GLY A 11 -15.80 19.67 6.84
CA GLY A 11 -16.03 20.85 7.66
C GLY A 11 -17.43 21.49 7.51
N ILE A 12 -18.42 20.75 6.99
CA ILE A 12 -19.77 21.26 6.72
C ILE A 12 -20.60 21.27 7.99
N SER A 13 -21.02 22.47 8.41
CA SER A 13 -21.96 22.72 9.50
C SER A 13 -23.39 22.35 9.10
N TYR A 14 -24.20 21.97 10.08
CA TYR A 14 -25.63 21.75 9.85
C TYR A 14 -26.37 23.02 9.42
N LYS A 15 -25.86 24.20 9.82
CA LYS A 15 -26.43 25.52 9.49
C LYS A 15 -26.31 25.88 8.01
N GLU A 16 -25.45 25.20 7.26
CA GLU A 16 -25.26 25.47 5.84
C GLU A 16 -26.36 24.85 4.96
N HIS A 17 -27.27 24.05 5.53
CA HIS A 17 -28.41 23.42 4.83
C HIS A 17 -28.07 22.73 3.49
N ILE A 18 -26.85 22.21 3.37
CA ILE A 18 -26.38 21.52 2.16
C ILE A 18 -27.04 20.15 2.03
N THR A 19 -27.46 19.82 0.81
CA THR A 19 -28.08 18.53 0.49
C THR A 19 -27.07 17.39 0.62
N ASN A 20 -27.57 16.20 0.97
CA ASN A 20 -26.72 15.01 1.09
C ASN A 20 -26.11 14.55 -0.25
N GLU A 21 -26.68 14.98 -1.37
CA GLU A 21 -26.15 14.76 -2.70
C GLU A 21 -24.93 15.65 -2.97
N GLU A 22 -25.02 16.94 -2.66
CA GLU A 22 -23.89 17.88 -2.78
C GLU A 22 -22.74 17.53 -1.83
N VAL A 23 -23.04 17.07 -0.61
CA VAL A 23 -22.01 16.56 0.33
C VAL A 23 -21.25 15.37 -0.28
N ARG A 24 -21.94 14.46 -0.97
CA ARG A 24 -21.29 13.32 -1.64
C ARG A 24 -20.45 13.76 -2.82
N ARG A 25 -20.96 14.66 -3.67
CA ARG A 25 -20.23 15.23 -4.80
C ARG A 25 -18.93 15.93 -4.36
N ARG A 26 -18.98 16.73 -3.29
CA ARG A 26 -17.78 17.38 -2.71
C ARG A 26 -16.79 16.37 -2.15
N LEU A 27 -17.28 15.30 -1.52
CA LEU A 27 -16.43 14.23 -1.01
C LEU A 27 -15.74 13.49 -2.15
N GLU A 28 -16.47 13.15 -3.21
CA GLU A 28 -15.93 12.52 -4.41
C GLU A 28 -14.85 13.40 -5.04
N ASN A 29 -15.12 14.69 -5.26
CA ASN A 29 -14.14 15.64 -5.78
C ASN A 29 -12.91 15.81 -4.87
N ALA A 30 -13.07 15.74 -3.55
CA ALA A 30 -11.97 15.85 -2.60
C ALA A 30 -11.10 14.56 -2.55
N ILE A 31 -11.68 13.41 -2.92
CA ILE A 31 -10.99 12.13 -2.97
C ILE A 31 -10.37 11.89 -4.37
N GLU A 32 -11.01 12.37 -5.44
CA GLU A 32 -10.64 12.10 -6.83
C GLU A 32 -9.20 12.44 -7.25
N PRO A 33 -8.49 13.44 -6.68
CA PRO A 33 -7.08 13.63 -6.99
C PRO A 33 -6.13 12.82 -6.09
N HIS A 34 -6.63 12.16 -5.04
CA HIS A 34 -5.78 11.41 -4.12
C HIS A 34 -5.64 9.95 -4.57
N LEU A 35 -4.41 9.60 -4.97
CA LEU A 35 -4.00 8.21 -5.14
C LEU A 35 -4.50 7.40 -3.94
N ASP A 36 -5.24 6.32 -4.23
CA ASP A 36 -5.69 5.37 -3.23
C ASP A 36 -4.55 5.09 -2.25
N VAL A 37 -4.84 5.17 -0.95
CA VAL A 37 -3.84 4.96 0.12
C VAL A 37 -3.13 3.63 -0.11
N LEU A 38 -3.84 2.60 -0.59
CA LEU A 38 -3.23 1.33 -0.94
C LEU A 38 -2.24 1.47 -2.10
N THR A 39 -2.55 2.24 -3.13
CA THR A 39 -1.62 2.53 -4.24
C THR A 39 -0.35 3.24 -3.76
N ILE A 40 -0.49 4.24 -2.88
CA ILE A 40 0.67 4.92 -2.28
C ILE A 40 1.53 3.94 -1.47
N VAL A 41 0.89 3.12 -0.63
CA VAL A 41 1.56 2.11 0.19
C VAL A 41 2.27 1.08 -0.70
N ARG A 42 1.60 0.58 -1.74
CA ARG A 42 2.17 -0.36 -2.72
C ARG A 42 3.42 0.24 -3.37
N HIS A 43 3.31 1.46 -3.89
CA HIS A 43 4.42 2.14 -4.54
C HIS A 43 5.63 2.33 -3.60
N ARG A 44 5.40 2.84 -2.38
CA ARG A 44 6.49 3.00 -1.38
C ARG A 44 7.13 1.68 -1.00
N LYS A 45 6.32 0.64 -0.81
CA LYS A 45 6.78 -0.70 -0.44
C LYS A 45 7.64 -1.33 -1.55
N LEU A 46 7.20 -1.22 -2.81
CA LEU A 46 7.96 -1.69 -3.98
C LEU A 46 9.27 -0.94 -4.16
N LYS A 47 9.26 0.40 -4.00
CA LYS A 47 10.49 1.21 -4.06
C LYS A 47 11.51 0.80 -3.01
N TRP A 48 11.05 0.56 -1.77
CA TRP A 48 11.93 0.10 -0.69
C TRP A 48 12.41 -1.34 -0.90
N TYR A 49 11.58 -2.22 -1.46
CA TYR A 49 12.00 -3.56 -1.85
C TYR A 49 13.14 -3.52 -2.88
N GLY A 50 13.00 -2.73 -3.94
CA GLY A 50 14.05 -2.56 -4.93
C GLY A 50 15.34 -1.99 -4.34
N HIS A 51 15.23 -0.99 -3.45
CA HIS A 51 16.39 -0.45 -2.73
C HIS A 51 17.09 -1.53 -1.89
N THR A 52 16.33 -2.29 -1.11
CA THR A 52 16.89 -3.33 -0.22
C THR A 52 17.51 -4.48 -1.01
N THR A 53 16.89 -4.90 -2.11
CA THR A 53 17.42 -5.95 -3.00
C THR A 53 18.78 -5.56 -3.59
N ARG A 54 18.99 -4.27 -3.89
CA ARG A 54 20.27 -3.75 -4.40
C ARG A 54 21.30 -3.47 -3.31
N SER A 55 20.86 -3.26 -2.07
CA SER A 55 21.77 -3.04 -0.93
C SER A 55 22.48 -4.32 -0.52
N SER A 56 23.68 -4.20 0.05
CA SER A 56 24.33 -5.25 0.82
C SER A 56 24.08 -4.99 2.31
N GLY A 57 23.57 -5.99 3.03
CA GLY A 57 23.33 -5.87 4.47
C GLY A 57 22.24 -6.79 5.01
N LEU A 58 22.07 -6.72 6.33
CA LEU A 58 21.15 -7.58 7.08
C LEU A 58 19.69 -7.45 6.61
N ALA A 59 19.28 -6.26 6.16
CA ALA A 59 17.92 -6.03 5.66
C ALA A 59 17.58 -6.90 4.44
N LYS A 60 18.54 -7.08 3.52
CA LYS A 60 18.39 -7.97 2.36
C LYS A 60 18.29 -9.43 2.81
N THR A 61 19.19 -9.84 3.71
CA THR A 61 19.20 -11.21 4.27
C THR A 61 17.91 -11.54 5.02
N ILE A 62 17.37 -10.60 5.80
CA ILE A 62 16.11 -10.81 6.54
C ILE A 62 14.91 -10.85 5.59
N MET A 63 14.88 -10.01 4.56
CA MET A 63 13.74 -9.98 3.63
C MET A 63 13.68 -11.19 2.71
N GLN A 64 14.82 -11.66 2.22
CA GLN A 64 14.94 -12.79 1.28
C GLN A 64 15.18 -14.12 2.01
N GLY A 65 15.48 -14.07 3.31
CA GLY A 65 15.83 -15.24 4.10
C GLY A 65 14.60 -16.03 4.53
N THR A 66 14.61 -17.32 4.23
CA THR A 66 13.70 -18.28 4.85
C THR A 66 14.43 -18.99 5.97
N VAL A 67 13.84 -19.00 7.17
CA VAL A 67 14.39 -19.72 8.33
C VAL A 67 13.74 -21.10 8.40
N ASN A 68 14.55 -22.13 8.65
CA ASN A 68 14.05 -23.49 8.85
C ASN A 68 13.10 -23.56 10.05
N GLY A 69 11.97 -24.22 9.87
CA GLY A 69 10.93 -24.40 10.89
C GLY A 69 9.58 -23.76 10.52
N GLY A 70 8.60 -23.94 11.40
CA GLY A 70 7.24 -23.44 11.22
C GLY A 70 7.01 -22.08 11.88
N ARG A 71 6.03 -21.32 11.37
CA ARG A 71 5.53 -20.12 12.08
C ARG A 71 4.61 -20.54 13.22
N ARG A 72 4.80 -19.97 14.42
CA ARG A 72 3.90 -20.16 15.56
C ARG A 72 2.47 -19.71 15.23
N ARG A 73 1.47 -20.39 15.81
CA ARG A 73 0.05 -20.01 15.70
C ARG A 73 -0.16 -18.54 16.09
N GLY A 74 -0.95 -17.82 15.31
CA GLY A 74 -1.20 -16.37 15.48
C GLY A 74 -0.19 -15.45 14.79
N ARG A 75 1.00 -15.94 14.40
CA ARG A 75 1.95 -15.14 13.63
C ARG A 75 1.48 -15.00 12.18
N GLN A 76 1.60 -13.78 11.64
CA GLN A 76 1.26 -13.50 10.25
C GLN A 76 2.05 -14.43 9.30
N ARG A 77 1.32 -15.09 8.40
CA ARG A 77 1.89 -15.98 7.37
C ARG A 77 2.40 -15.20 6.17
N LYS A 78 1.67 -14.14 5.79
CA LYS A 78 1.98 -13.29 4.65
C LYS A 78 3.26 -12.50 4.88
N CYS A 79 4.25 -12.70 4.02
CA CYS A 79 5.55 -12.04 4.05
C CYS A 79 5.61 -10.86 3.08
N TRP A 80 6.76 -10.19 3.06
CA TRP A 80 7.02 -9.12 2.09
C TRP A 80 6.95 -9.63 0.66
N GLU A 81 7.63 -10.74 0.37
CA GLU A 81 7.63 -11.41 -0.94
C GLU A 81 6.22 -11.79 -1.42
N ASP A 82 5.35 -12.27 -0.51
CA ASP A 82 3.96 -12.58 -0.85
C ASP A 82 3.20 -11.35 -1.37
N ASN A 83 3.39 -10.19 -0.73
CA ASN A 83 2.76 -8.95 -1.19
C ASN A 83 3.29 -8.52 -2.56
N ILE A 84 4.59 -8.66 -2.79
CA ILE A 84 5.23 -8.25 -4.04
C ILE A 84 4.74 -9.13 -5.18
N ARG A 85 4.70 -10.46 -4.97
CA ARG A 85 4.16 -11.40 -5.94
C ARG A 85 2.69 -11.12 -6.24
N GLU A 86 1.87 -10.87 -5.21
CA GLU A 86 0.45 -10.57 -5.39
C GLU A 86 0.20 -9.26 -6.15
N TRP A 87 1.00 -8.22 -5.90
CA TRP A 87 0.79 -6.91 -6.52
C TRP A 87 1.41 -6.78 -7.91
N THR A 88 2.52 -7.46 -8.17
CA THR A 88 3.21 -7.39 -9.46
C THR A 88 2.82 -8.52 -10.40
N GLY A 89 2.26 -9.63 -9.88
CA GLY A 89 2.02 -10.85 -10.66
C GLY A 89 3.30 -11.56 -11.10
N LEU A 90 4.45 -11.15 -10.59
CA LEU A 90 5.75 -11.67 -11.00
C LEU A 90 6.25 -12.74 -10.03
N GLU A 91 6.93 -13.74 -10.59
CA GLU A 91 7.71 -14.72 -9.83
C GLU A 91 8.87 -14.05 -9.09
N LEU A 92 9.20 -14.55 -7.90
CA LEU A 92 10.22 -13.97 -7.02
C LEU A 92 11.57 -13.77 -7.76
N ARG A 93 11.99 -14.78 -8.51
CA ARG A 93 13.22 -14.73 -9.32
C ARG A 93 13.23 -13.54 -10.30
N ASN A 94 12.10 -13.29 -10.95
CA ASN A 94 11.96 -12.19 -11.90
C ASN A 94 11.94 -10.85 -11.18
N THR A 95 11.28 -10.75 -10.02
CA THR A 95 11.25 -9.51 -9.22
C THR A 95 12.64 -9.09 -8.75
N LEU A 96 13.50 -10.06 -8.37
CA LEU A 96 14.87 -9.77 -7.96
C LEU A 96 15.70 -9.23 -9.13
N ARG A 97 15.60 -9.88 -10.29
CA ARG A 97 16.30 -9.44 -11.50
C ARG A 97 15.86 -8.04 -11.96
N ILE A 98 14.55 -7.77 -11.92
CA ILE A 98 14.00 -6.45 -12.27
C ILE A 98 14.40 -5.40 -11.23
N ALA A 99 14.40 -5.75 -9.93
CA ALA A 99 14.83 -4.83 -8.89
C ALA A 99 16.31 -4.44 -9.01
N GLU A 100 17.16 -5.32 -9.52
CA GLU A 100 18.57 -5.06 -9.74
C GLU A 100 18.80 -4.11 -10.93
N ASN A 101 18.05 -4.27 -12.02
CA ASN A 101 18.16 -3.39 -13.19
C ASN A 101 17.38 -2.07 -13.00
N ARG A 102 18.09 -0.94 -13.06
CA ARG A 102 17.46 0.38 -13.26
C ARG A 102 17.27 0.59 -14.77
N GLU A 103 16.34 -0.11 -15.39
CA GLU A 103 15.75 0.49 -16.58
C GLU A 103 14.58 1.35 -16.08
N GLU A 104 14.68 2.64 -16.38
CA GLU A 104 13.69 3.67 -16.00
C GLU A 104 12.38 3.46 -16.77
#